data_AF-A0A2I0E002-F1
#
_entry.id   AF-A0A2I0E002-F1
#
_cell.length_a   1.000
_cell.length_b   1.000
_cell.length_c   1.000
_cell.angle_alpha   90.00
_cell.angle_beta   90.00
_cell.angle_gamma   90.00
#
_symmetry.space_group_name_H-M   'P 1'
#
loop_
_entity.id
_entity.type
_entity.pdbx_description
1 polymer ?
#
loop_
_entity_poly.entity_id
_entity_poly.type
_entity_poly.pdbx_seq_one_letter_code
_entity_poly.pdbx_strand_id
1 'polypeptide(L)'
;NDAYFNDVELEQEPQYTLQGHLIYNFSRGHWLSLNANFYFGGETEKNKIDSFDSQENSRFGITYSAPINRSNSIKLYASTGVITQAGSDFDTLGAVWQYIF
;
A
#
# COMPACT_ATOMS: atom_id res chain seq x y z
N ASN A 1 27.37 -35.95 0.01
CA ASN A 1 27.92 -35.31 1.22
C ASN A 1 27.05 -34.11 1.43
N ASP A 2 26.05 -34.29 2.28
CA ASP A 2 24.76 -33.59 2.21
C ASP A 2 24.67 -32.64 3.40
N ALA A 3 25.50 -31.60 3.40
CA ALA A 3 25.47 -30.56 4.42
C ALA A 3 24.79 -29.31 3.85
N TYR A 4 23.45 -29.35 3.75
CA TYR A 4 22.64 -28.15 3.65
C TYR A 4 22.69 -27.45 5.02
N PHE A 5 23.50 -26.39 5.11
CA PHE A 5 23.58 -25.54 6.30
C PHE A 5 22.44 -24.52 6.24
N ASN A 6 21.38 -24.74 7.02
CA ASN A 6 20.59 -23.75 7.78
C ASN A 6 19.11 -24.15 7.90
N ASP A 7 18.81 -25.01 8.88
CA ASP A 7 17.47 -25.16 9.47
C ASP A 7 17.04 -23.85 10.16
N VAL A 8 16.77 -22.81 9.36
CA VAL A 8 16.19 -21.56 9.85
C VAL A 8 14.73 -21.56 9.44
N GLU A 9 13.86 -21.77 10.44
CA GLU A 9 12.42 -21.63 10.31
C GLU A 9 12.07 -20.15 10.44
N LEU A 10 11.51 -19.58 9.37
CA LEU A 10 10.98 -18.22 9.36
C LEU A 10 9.48 -18.29 9.55
N GLU A 11 8.99 -17.76 10.67
CA GLU A 11 7.57 -17.61 10.98
C GLU A 11 7.20 -16.13 10.92
N GLN A 12 5.98 -15.80 10.49
CA GLN A 12 5.50 -14.42 10.45
C GLN A 12 4.10 -14.35 11.06
N GLU A 13 3.92 -13.43 12.00
CA GLU A 13 2.61 -13.17 12.59
C GLU A 13 1.61 -12.60 11.56
N PRO A 14 0.29 -12.71 11.79
CA PRO A 14 -0.70 -12.07 10.93
C PRO A 14 -0.46 -10.56 10.78
N GLN A 15 -0.53 -10.09 9.53
CA GLN A 15 -0.47 -8.67 9.20
C GLN A 15 -1.87 -8.12 8.94
N TYR A 16 -2.15 -6.96 9.50
CA TYR A 16 -3.44 -6.28 9.38
C TYR A 16 -3.29 -5.00 8.57
N THR A 17 -4.39 -4.55 7.97
CA THR A 17 -4.43 -3.32 7.18
C THR A 17 -5.74 -2.57 7.39
N LEU A 18 -5.64 -1.27 7.65
CA LEU A 18 -6.76 -0.34 7.71
C LEU A 18 -6.60 0.71 6.60
N GLN A 19 -7.67 0.98 5.86
CA GLN A 19 -7.67 1.96 4.77
C GLN A 19 -8.82 2.95 4.92
N GLY A 20 -8.56 4.22 4.62
CA GLY A 20 -9.53 5.30 4.64
C GLY A 20 -9.44 6.16 3.39
N HIS A 21 -10.59 6.50 2.81
CA HIS A 21 -10.68 7.29 1.59
C HIS A 21 -11.71 8.41 1.74
N LEU A 22 -11.28 9.65 1.58
CA LEU A 22 -12.17 10.81 1.46
C LEU A 22 -12.26 11.19 0.00
N ILE A 23 -13.48 11.28 -0.56
CA ILE A 23 -13.70 11.54 -1.99
C ILE A 23 -14.59 12.77 -2.16
N TYR A 24 -14.16 13.70 -3.01
CA TYR A 24 -14.93 14.88 -3.40
C TYR A 24 -15.19 14.88 -4.91
N ASN A 25 -16.47 14.93 -5.29
CA ASN A 25 -16.90 15.01 -6.68
C ASN A 25 -17.25 16.46 -7.00
N PHE A 26 -16.51 17.09 -7.93
CA PHE A 26 -16.72 18.50 -8.27
C PHE A 26 -17.47 18.70 -9.59
N SER A 27 -17.41 17.73 -10.51
CA SER A 27 -18.25 17.72 -11.70
C SER A 27 -18.45 16.28 -12.21
N ARG A 28 -19.28 16.10 -13.24
CA ARG A 28 -19.64 14.76 -13.73
C ARG A 28 -18.40 13.98 -14.16
N GLY A 29 -18.09 12.90 -13.44
CA GLY A 29 -16.94 12.01 -13.69
C GLY A 29 -15.61 12.52 -13.15
N HIS A 30 -15.55 13.77 -12.67
CA HIS A 30 -14.36 14.34 -12.05
C HIS A 30 -14.45 14.23 -10.53
N TRP A 31 -13.46 13.54 -9.94
CA TRP A 31 -13.37 13.41 -8.49
C TRP A 31 -11.92 13.41 -8.02
N LEU A 32 -11.72 13.92 -6.81
CA LEU A 32 -10.45 13.92 -6.10
C LEU A 32 -10.60 13.11 -4.82
N SER A 33 -9.59 12.35 -4.45
CA SER A 33 -9.56 11.59 -3.21
C SER A 33 -8.27 11.77 -2.44
N LEU A 34 -8.41 11.87 -1.11
CA LEU A 34 -7.31 11.70 -0.16
C LEU A 34 -7.42 10.29 0.45
N ASN A 35 -6.29 9.59 0.48
CA ASN A 35 -6.20 8.18 0.87
C ASN A 35 -5.21 8.03 2.03
N ALA A 36 -5.56 7.20 3.01
CA ALA A 36 -4.68 6.80 4.09
C ALA A 36 -4.71 5.28 4.25
N ASN A 37 -3.54 4.67 4.44
CA ASN A 37 -3.37 3.24 4.68
C ASN A 37 -2.50 3.07 5.92
N PHE A 38 -2.89 2.16 6.80
CA PHE A 38 -2.14 1.80 8.01
C PHE A 38 -1.96 0.29 8.03
N TYR A 39 -0.71 -0.15 8.15
CA TYR A 39 -0.29 -1.53 8.26
C TYR A 39 0.27 -1.73 9.68
N PHE A 40 -0.07 -2.86 10.30
CA PHE A 40 0.39 -3.22 11.64
C PHE A 40 0.41 -4.74 11.83
N GLY A 41 1.21 -5.23 12.79
CA GLY A 41 1.51 -6.67 12.95
C GLY A 41 2.61 -7.14 11.99
N GLY A 42 2.59 -8.42 11.61
CA GLY A 42 3.52 -8.95 10.61
C GLY A 42 4.96 -9.13 11.08
N GLU A 43 5.20 -9.19 12.39
CA GLU A 43 6.52 -9.45 12.97
C GLU A 43 7.02 -10.84 12.57
N THR A 44 8.31 -10.96 12.25
CA THR A 44 8.93 -12.20 11.82
C THR A 44 9.83 -12.78 12.90
N GLU A 45 9.71 -14.07 13.14
CA GLU A 45 10.60 -14.81 14.02
C GLU A 45 11.49 -15.75 13.19
N LYS A 46 12.79 -15.80 13.52
CA LYS A 46 13.73 -16.79 12.98
C LYS A 46 14.14 -17.73 14.09
N ASN A 47 13.74 -18.99 14.03
CA ASN A 47 14.00 -19.98 15.08
C ASN A 47 13.55 -19.50 16.48
N LYS A 48 12.37 -18.86 16.56
CA LYS A 48 11.78 -18.27 17.79
C LYS A 48 12.56 -17.11 18.41
N ILE A 49 13.45 -16.51 17.62
CA ILE A 49 14.10 -15.25 17.96
C ILE A 49 13.39 -14.18 17.14
N ASP A 50 12.74 -13.28 17.86
CA ASP A 50 12.06 -12.11 17.32
C ASP A 50 13.03 -11.24 16.51
N SER A 51 12.64 -10.87 15.29
CA SER A 51 13.41 -10.01 14.41
C SER A 51 13.22 -8.52 14.70
N PHE A 52 12.32 -8.16 15.63
CA PHE A 52 11.97 -6.78 16.00
C PHE A 52 11.61 -5.92 14.78
N ASP A 53 10.87 -6.52 13.84
CA ASP A 53 10.50 -5.91 12.55
C ASP A 53 8.99 -5.62 12.47
N SER A 54 8.32 -5.52 13.62
CA SER A 54 6.91 -5.10 13.73
C SER A 54 6.59 -3.99 12.72
N GLN A 55 5.64 -4.31 11.83
CA GLN A 55 5.45 -3.57 10.60
C GLN A 55 4.45 -2.43 10.81
N GLU A 56 4.87 -1.40 11.55
CA GLU A 56 4.14 -0.13 11.65
C GLU A 56 4.48 0.75 10.45
N ASN A 57 3.71 0.58 9.37
CA ASN A 57 3.82 1.41 8.18
C ASN A 57 2.52 2.18 7.95
N SER A 58 2.61 3.47 7.66
CA SER A 58 1.47 4.24 7.21
C SER A 58 1.79 4.99 5.92
N ARG A 59 0.79 5.07 5.04
CA ARG A 59 0.93 5.68 3.73
C ARG A 59 -0.21 6.65 3.46
N PHE A 60 0.13 7.84 2.99
CA PHE A 60 -0.84 8.84 2.56
C PHE A 60 -0.74 9.04 1.05
N GLY A 61 -1.86 9.34 0.40
CA GLY A 61 -1.87 9.59 -1.03
C GLY A 61 -3.06 10.40 -1.51
N ILE A 62 -2.95 10.82 -2.76
CA ILE A 62 -3.99 11.55 -3.49
C ILE A 62 -4.30 10.81 -4.77
N THR A 63 -5.56 10.82 -5.19
CA THR A 63 -6.00 10.29 -6.47
C THR A 63 -6.96 11.23 -7.14
N TYR A 64 -6.71 11.57 -8.39
CA TYR A 64 -7.59 12.36 -9.22
C TYR A 64 -8.10 11.50 -10.38
N SER A 65 -9.39 11.58 -10.69
CA SER A 65 -9.99 10.93 -11.85
C SER A 65 -10.66 11.96 -12.74
N ALA A 66 -10.47 11.83 -14.05
CA ALA A 66 -11.12 12.64 -15.07
C ALA A 66 -11.72 11.75 -16.17
N PRO A 67 -12.95 12.02 -16.62
CA PRO A 67 -13.50 11.38 -17.80
C PRO A 67 -12.87 12.00 -19.05
N ILE A 68 -12.53 11.16 -20.02
CA ILE A 68 -12.08 11.59 -21.36
C ILE A 68 -13.28 11.61 -22.30
N ASN A 69 -14.13 10.59 -22.22
CA ASN A 69 -15.42 10.54 -22.91
C ASN A 69 -16.37 9.61 -22.13
N ARG A 70 -17.55 9.31 -22.70
CA ARG A 70 -18.57 8.48 -22.04
C ARG A 70 -18.08 7.08 -21.64
N SER A 71 -17.05 6.56 -22.31
CA SER A 71 -16.54 5.21 -22.09
C SER A 71 -15.10 5.19 -21.58
N ASN A 72 -14.43 6.33 -21.43
CA ASN A 72 -13.01 6.38 -21.06
C ASN A 72 -12.77 7.36 -19.92
N SER A 73 -11.91 6.99 -18.98
CA SER A 73 -11.42 7.88 -17.92
C SER A 73 -9.94 7.64 -17.64
N ILE A 74 -9.26 8.66 -17.12
CA ILE A 74 -7.91 8.57 -16.62
C ILE A 74 -7.89 8.85 -15.13
N LYS A 75 -7.08 8.11 -14.39
CA LYS A 75 -6.80 8.35 -12.97
C LYS A 75 -5.33 8.59 -12.79
N LEU A 76 -4.97 9.62 -12.06
CA LEU A 76 -3.60 9.92 -11.63
C LEU A 76 -3.54 9.76 -10.12
N TYR A 77 -2.51 9.11 -9.61
CA TYR A 77 -2.34 8.94 -8.17
C TYR A 77 -0.89 9.15 -7.76
N ALA A 78 -0.72 9.71 -6.58
CA ALA A 78 0.57 9.86 -5.91
C ALA A 78 0.42 9.44 -4.44
N SER A 79 1.43 8.80 -3.87
CA SER A 79 1.44 8.45 -2.45
C SER A 79 2.85 8.41 -1.89
N THR A 80 2.97 8.57 -0.58
CA THR A 80 4.24 8.62 0.18
C THR A 80 4.06 7.95 1.55
N GLY A 81 5.14 7.41 2.10
CA GLY A 81 5.17 6.85 3.46
C GLY A 81 5.18 7.98 4.50
N VAL A 82 4.46 7.80 5.62
CA VAL A 82 4.36 8.79 6.71
C VAL A 82 4.99 8.29 8.01
N ILE A 83 4.78 7.02 8.36
CA ILE A 83 5.45 6.33 9.46
C ILE A 83 6.06 5.08 8.85
N THR A 84 7.36 4.91 8.93
CA THR A 84 8.09 3.74 8.41
C THR A 84 9.04 3.26 9.51
N GLN A 85 8.53 2.44 10.43
CA GLN A 85 9.34 1.90 11.53
C GLN A 85 10.18 0.69 11.06
N ALA A 86 9.60 -0.15 10.19
CA ALA A 86 10.30 -1.20 9.44
C ALA A 86 9.64 -1.37 8.05
N GLY A 87 10.37 -1.04 6.99
CA GLY A 87 10.01 -1.38 5.61
C GLY A 87 9.31 -0.29 4.77
N SER A 88 9.85 -0.14 3.55
CA SER A 88 9.27 0.55 2.38
C SER A 88 8.96 2.05 2.53
N ASP A 89 10.04 2.85 2.66
CA ASP A 89 10.01 4.29 2.38
C ASP A 89 10.25 4.51 0.87
N PHE A 90 9.16 4.65 0.12
CA PHE A 90 9.21 4.96 -1.30
C PHE A 90 8.04 5.85 -1.67
N ASP A 91 8.25 6.78 -2.61
CA ASP A 91 7.17 7.53 -3.23
C ASP A 91 6.62 6.77 -4.43
N THR A 92 5.30 6.84 -4.63
CA THR A 92 4.64 6.26 -5.81
C THR A 92 3.97 7.35 -6.59
N LEU A 93 4.17 7.34 -7.90
CA LEU A 93 3.40 8.11 -8.87
C LEU A 93 2.90 7.15 -9.94
N GLY A 94 1.65 7.29 -10.36
CA GLY A 94 1.10 6.42 -11.39
C GLY A 94 -0.12 7.00 -12.10
N ALA A 95 -0.45 6.37 -13.21
CA ALA A 95 -1.58 6.69 -14.05
C ALA A 95 -2.30 5.42 -14.48
N VAL A 96 -3.64 5.47 -14.54
CA VAL A 96 -4.49 4.37 -15.00
C VAL A 96 -5.44 4.91 -16.05
N TRP A 97 -5.53 4.23 -17.19
CA TRP A 97 -6.61 4.39 -18.14
C TRP A 97 -7.69 3.34 -17.87
N GLN A 98 -8.95 3.77 -17.78
CA GLN A 98 -10.09 2.89 -17.56
C GLN A 98 -11.09 3.05 -18.70
N TYR A 99 -11.48 1.94 -19.32
CA TYR A 99 -12.55 1.86 -20.31
C TYR A 99 -13.78 1.16 -19.72
N ILE A 100 -14.98 1.72 -19.93
CA ILE A 100 -16.26 1.17 -19.49
C ILE A 100 -17.12 0.89 -20.73
N PHE A 101 -17.54 -0.37 -20.89
CA PHE A 101 -18.38 -0.88 -21.97
C PHE A 101 -19.86 -0.50 -21.79
#